data_AF-A0AA36I1J9-F1
#
_entry.id   AF-A0AA36I1J9-F1
#
_cell.length_a   1.000
_cell.length_b   1.000
_cell.length_c   1.000
_cell.angle_alpha   90.00
_cell.angle_beta   90.00
_cell.angle_gamma   90.00
#
_symmetry.space_group_name_H-M   'P 1'
#
loop_
_entity.id
_entity.type
_entity.pdbx_description
1 polymer ?
#
loop_
_entity_poly.entity_id
_entity_poly.type
_entity_poly.pdbx_seq_one_letter_code
_entity_poly.pdbx_strand_id
1 'polypeptide(L)'
;MIPEACLPPWAKAGLKCPYGHTYGGLIGTFTWPNQGVTWLTYVAAAYSTMPIVLIVGLLVLGVWTRGVRELIALIFQIICPLVMYLLKLAFRSPRPEGSCAKSCGMPSGHTIETIGSFTWLALEVYHTRTLEPRQKVLLMSVAGVCLLPSGWSRIYLHDHSLEQVWAGALVGTTLAVAWYFLLTTRVARWLIKLLLACLPLKRNYPLDQIEEAPWAPVAPRSYGSAAKPGAEASEAEASAI
;
A
#
# COMPACT_ATOMS: atom_id res chain seq x y z
N MET A 1 -8.63 8.55 -21.43
CA MET A 1 -9.55 9.68 -21.64
C MET A 1 -10.36 9.86 -20.35
N ILE A 2 -10.49 11.07 -19.82
CA ILE A 2 -11.26 11.33 -18.58
C ILE A 2 -12.75 11.26 -18.93
N PRO A 3 -13.59 10.52 -18.19
CA PRO A 3 -15.03 10.48 -18.44
C PRO A 3 -15.65 11.87 -18.34
N GLU A 4 -16.50 12.24 -19.30
CA GLU A 4 -17.15 13.56 -19.32
C GLU A 4 -18.00 13.82 -18.07
N ALA A 5 -18.58 12.77 -17.48
CA ALA A 5 -19.30 12.83 -16.20
C ALA A 5 -18.43 13.36 -15.04
N CYS A 6 -17.10 13.24 -15.14
CA CYS A 6 -16.17 13.69 -14.11
C CYS A 6 -15.64 15.11 -14.33
N LEU A 7 -15.93 15.73 -15.47
CA LEU A 7 -15.47 17.08 -15.76
C LEU A 7 -16.41 18.12 -15.13
N PRO A 8 -15.88 19.13 -14.42
CA PRO A 8 -16.69 20.22 -13.91
C PRO A 8 -17.22 21.11 -15.06
N PRO A 9 -18.32 21.85 -14.87
CA PRO A 9 -18.94 22.66 -15.93
C PRO A 9 -17.98 23.65 -16.60
N TRP A 10 -17.14 24.33 -15.82
CA TRP A 10 -16.13 25.26 -16.34
C TRP A 10 -15.11 24.56 -17.25
N ALA A 11 -14.73 23.32 -16.95
CA ALA A 11 -13.77 22.57 -17.77
C ALA A 11 -14.42 22.10 -19.08
N LYS A 12 -15.70 21.73 -19.05
CA LYS A 12 -16.48 21.38 -20.26
C LYS A 12 -16.62 22.58 -21.19
N ALA A 13 -16.78 23.78 -20.63
CA ALA A 13 -16.85 25.04 -21.37
C ALA A 13 -15.49 25.58 -21.84
N GLY A 14 -14.38 24.86 -21.61
CA GLY A 14 -13.03 25.31 -21.96
C GLY A 14 -12.53 26.50 -21.13
N LEU A 15 -13.19 26.81 -20.01
CA LEU A 15 -12.84 27.91 -19.12
C LEU A 15 -11.74 27.50 -18.14
N LYS A 16 -11.09 28.50 -17.53
CA LYS A 16 -10.17 28.29 -16.40
C LYS A 16 -10.98 28.01 -15.12
N CYS A 17 -10.36 27.33 -14.16
CA CYS A 17 -11.00 27.09 -12.87
C CYS A 17 -11.25 28.42 -12.16
N PRO A 18 -12.49 28.73 -11.73
CA PRO A 18 -12.78 30.00 -11.06
C PRO A 18 -12.28 30.01 -9.61
N TYR A 19 -12.15 28.84 -8.99
CA TYR A 19 -11.82 28.72 -7.56
C TYR A 19 -10.33 28.82 -7.27
N GLY A 20 -9.46 28.58 -8.25
CA GLY A 20 -8.04 28.39 -7.98
C GLY A 20 -7.23 27.84 -9.14
N HIS A 21 -6.12 27.22 -8.78
CA HIS A 21 -5.28 26.43 -9.68
C HIS A 21 -4.84 25.14 -8.98
N THR A 22 -4.48 24.13 -9.76
CA THR A 22 -4.01 22.86 -9.22
C THR A 22 -2.50 22.84 -9.08
N TYR A 23 -1.99 22.47 -7.90
CA TYR A 23 -0.59 22.08 -7.71
C TYR A 23 -0.44 20.57 -7.61
N GLY A 24 0.79 20.09 -7.80
CA GLY A 24 1.15 18.68 -7.70
C GLY A 24 1.50 18.05 -9.06
N GLY A 25 1.41 16.72 -9.12
CA GLY A 25 1.83 15.95 -10.29
C GLY A 25 1.16 14.58 -10.40
N LEU A 26 1.86 13.61 -11.02
CA LEU A 26 1.35 12.27 -11.31
C LEU A 26 0.81 11.51 -10.08
N ILE A 27 1.38 11.79 -8.91
CA ILE A 27 1.16 11.03 -7.67
C ILE A 27 0.12 11.73 -6.77
N GLY A 28 -0.37 12.91 -7.17
CA GLY A 28 -1.35 13.65 -6.40
C GLY A 28 -1.37 15.10 -6.80
N THR A 29 -2.58 15.64 -6.97
CA THR A 29 -2.81 17.08 -7.15
C THR A 29 -3.72 17.58 -6.05
N PHE A 30 -3.64 18.87 -5.75
CA PHE A 30 -4.58 19.55 -4.88
C PHE A 30 -4.92 20.94 -5.40
N THR A 31 -6.10 21.43 -5.05
CA THR A 31 -6.54 22.78 -5.41
C THR A 31 -5.93 23.81 -4.45
N TRP A 32 -5.32 24.85 -5.02
CA TRP A 32 -4.93 26.05 -4.30
C TRP A 32 -5.90 27.18 -4.58
N PRO A 33 -6.57 27.72 -3.56
CA PRO A 33 -7.64 28.69 -3.76
C PRO A 33 -7.09 30.07 -4.11
N ASN A 34 -7.83 30.82 -4.94
CA ASN A 34 -7.47 32.19 -5.32
C ASN A 34 -7.67 33.21 -4.19
N GLN A 35 -8.56 32.91 -3.24
CA GLN A 35 -8.93 33.76 -2.11
C GLN A 35 -9.15 32.92 -0.86
N GLY A 36 -9.20 33.55 0.32
CA GLY A 36 -9.47 32.84 1.57
C GLY A 36 -8.35 31.91 2.03
N VAL A 37 -7.11 32.15 1.59
CA VAL A 37 -5.93 31.41 2.06
C VAL A 37 -5.70 31.75 3.53
N THR A 38 -5.67 30.73 4.38
CA THR A 38 -5.35 30.82 5.80
C THR A 38 -4.17 29.91 6.14
N TRP A 39 -3.66 29.98 7.37
CA TRP A 39 -2.62 29.03 7.83
C TRP A 39 -3.09 27.57 7.74
N LEU A 40 -4.39 27.30 7.91
CA LEU A 40 -4.97 25.96 7.72
C LEU A 40 -4.88 25.48 6.28
N THR A 41 -4.95 26.38 5.29
CA THR A 41 -4.74 26.04 3.87
C THR A 41 -3.33 25.48 3.64
N TYR A 42 -2.31 26.05 4.28
CA TYR A 42 -0.95 25.52 4.21
C TYR A 42 -0.84 24.15 4.88
N VAL A 43 -1.48 23.96 6.03
CA VAL A 43 -1.51 22.66 6.72
C VAL A 43 -2.21 21.61 5.86
N ALA A 44 -3.36 21.93 5.25
CA ALA A 44 -4.07 21.03 4.36
C ALA A 44 -3.26 20.72 3.09
N ALA A 45 -2.59 21.71 2.51
CA ALA A 45 -1.68 21.51 1.38
C ALA A 45 -0.52 20.56 1.75
N ALA A 46 0.08 20.73 2.93
CA ALA A 46 1.12 19.83 3.43
C ALA A 46 0.60 18.39 3.57
N TYR A 47 -0.56 18.19 4.17
CA TYR A 47 -1.18 16.85 4.28
C TYR A 47 -1.54 16.24 2.92
N SER A 48 -1.90 17.05 1.94
CA SER A 48 -2.10 16.60 0.55
C SER A 48 -0.82 16.08 -0.11
N THR A 49 0.36 16.39 0.41
CA THR A 49 1.63 15.84 -0.10
C THR A 49 2.07 14.55 0.61
N MET A 50 1.40 14.13 1.68
CA MET A 50 1.82 12.98 2.49
C MET A 50 1.96 11.66 1.72
N PRO A 51 1.11 11.31 0.73
CA PRO A 51 1.34 10.09 -0.04
C PRO A 51 2.65 10.12 -0.84
N ILE A 52 3.03 11.30 -1.35
CA ILE A 52 4.31 11.50 -2.04
C ILE A 52 5.46 11.33 -1.05
N VAL A 53 5.37 11.95 0.13
CA VAL A 53 6.36 11.81 1.20
C VAL A 53 6.52 10.35 1.61
N LEU A 54 5.42 9.61 1.71
CA LEU A 54 5.42 8.18 2.02
C LEU A 54 6.15 7.37 0.95
N ILE A 55 5.81 7.54 -0.33
CA ILE A 55 6.43 6.81 -1.44
C ILE A 55 7.92 7.14 -1.54
N VAL A 56 8.29 8.42 -1.50
CA VAL A 56 9.70 8.85 -1.54
C VAL A 56 10.47 8.31 -0.33
N GLY A 57 9.89 8.38 0.87
CA GLY A 57 10.47 7.80 2.08
C GLY A 57 10.71 6.30 1.95
N LEU A 58 9.73 5.54 1.42
CA LEU A 58 9.87 4.11 1.17
C LEU A 58 10.94 3.79 0.11
N LEU A 59 11.06 4.62 -0.94
CA LEU A 59 12.12 4.47 -1.95
C LEU A 59 13.51 4.70 -1.34
N VAL A 60 13.68 5.79 -0.57
CA VAL A 60 14.93 6.11 0.11
C VAL A 60 15.30 4.99 1.10
N LEU A 61 14.35 4.56 1.93
CA LEU A 61 14.55 3.45 2.84
C LEU A 61 14.87 2.16 2.08
N GLY A 62 14.17 1.85 0.99
CA GLY A 62 14.42 0.66 0.17
C GLY A 62 15.84 0.63 -0.41
N VAL A 63 16.35 1.77 -0.88
CA VAL A 63 17.73 1.87 -1.37
C VAL A 63 18.74 1.73 -0.22
N TRP A 64 18.45 2.31 0.94
CA TRP A 64 19.33 2.34 2.11
C TRP A 64 19.40 1.01 2.85
N THR A 65 18.25 0.46 3.24
CA THR A 65 18.15 -0.79 4.01
C THR A 65 18.34 -2.01 3.12
N ARG A 66 17.99 -1.90 1.82
CA ARG A 66 17.88 -3.02 0.87
C ARG A 66 16.93 -4.10 1.39
N GLY A 67 15.95 -3.75 2.21
CA GLY A 67 15.06 -4.70 2.87
C GLY A 67 13.89 -5.14 2.00
N VAL A 68 13.42 -6.37 2.22
CA VAL A 68 12.24 -6.91 1.52
C VAL A 68 10.94 -6.24 1.98
N ARG A 69 10.87 -5.72 3.21
CA ARG A 69 9.70 -5.01 3.74
C ARG A 69 9.39 -3.76 2.93
N GLU A 70 10.40 -2.98 2.60
CA GLU A 70 10.29 -1.74 1.84
C GLU A 70 9.81 -2.05 0.42
N LEU A 71 10.31 -3.12 -0.20
CA LEU A 71 9.82 -3.58 -1.49
C LEU A 71 8.35 -4.03 -1.44
N ILE A 72 7.96 -4.81 -0.43
CA ILE A 72 6.57 -5.19 -0.18
C ILE A 72 5.68 -3.94 -0.02
N ALA A 73 6.17 -2.93 0.72
CA ALA A 73 5.45 -1.68 0.91
C ALA A 73 5.30 -0.89 -0.39
N LEU A 74 6.35 -0.81 -1.22
CA LEU A 74 6.30 -0.18 -2.53
C LEU A 74 5.33 -0.89 -3.48
N ILE A 75 5.27 -2.23 -3.45
CA ILE A 75 4.27 -2.99 -4.22
C ILE A 75 2.85 -2.63 -3.76
N PHE A 76 2.63 -2.51 -2.45
CA PHE A 76 1.34 -2.05 -1.92
C PHE A 76 0.98 -0.63 -2.41
N GLN A 77 1.95 0.28 -2.45
CA GLN A 77 1.76 1.63 -3.03
C GLN A 77 1.48 1.63 -4.52
N ILE A 78 1.79 0.55 -5.26
CA ILE A 78 1.42 0.40 -6.69
C ILE A 78 0.01 -0.18 -6.82
N ILE A 79 -0.37 -1.12 -5.94
CA ILE A 79 -1.69 -1.75 -5.95
C ILE A 79 -2.79 -0.73 -5.64
N CYS A 80 -2.56 0.17 -4.66
CA CYS A 80 -3.53 1.20 -4.27
C CYS A 80 -4.02 2.08 -5.44
N PRO A 81 -3.15 2.75 -6.22
CA PRO A 81 -3.57 3.57 -7.35
C PRO A 81 -4.13 2.75 -8.51
N LEU A 82 -3.69 1.50 -8.70
CA LEU A 82 -4.29 0.60 -9.70
C LEU A 82 -5.76 0.32 -9.38
N VAL A 83 -6.06 -0.08 -8.14
CA VAL A 83 -7.44 -0.32 -7.70
C VAL A 83 -8.25 0.97 -7.73
N MET A 84 -7.70 2.10 -7.27
CA MET A 84 -8.34 3.41 -7.36
C MET A 84 -8.72 3.74 -8.81
N TYR A 85 -7.82 3.54 -9.77
CA TYR A 85 -8.07 3.84 -11.17
C TYR A 85 -9.26 3.01 -11.70
N LEU A 86 -9.28 1.71 -11.44
CA LEU A 86 -10.39 0.82 -11.84
C LEU A 86 -11.72 1.26 -11.22
N LEU A 87 -11.73 1.60 -9.93
CA LEU A 87 -12.94 2.08 -9.25
C LEU A 87 -13.41 3.43 -9.78
N LYS A 88 -12.50 4.34 -10.13
CA LYS A 88 -12.85 5.63 -10.75
C LYS A 88 -13.53 5.45 -12.11
N LEU A 89 -13.14 4.45 -12.89
CA LEU A 89 -13.79 4.12 -14.15
C LEU A 89 -15.22 3.58 -13.95
N ALA A 90 -15.46 2.90 -12.83
CA ALA A 90 -16.76 2.35 -12.46
C ALA A 90 -17.71 3.41 -11.90
N PHE A 91 -17.29 4.19 -10.88
CA PHE A 91 -18.16 5.14 -10.20
C PHE A 91 -18.40 6.42 -10.98
N ARG A 92 -17.39 6.93 -11.71
CA ARG A 92 -17.46 8.17 -12.50
C ARG A 92 -18.07 9.37 -11.75
N SER A 93 -17.88 9.42 -10.44
CA SER A 93 -18.40 10.49 -9.58
C SER A 93 -17.62 11.79 -9.79
N PRO A 94 -18.30 12.93 -10.04
CA PRO A 94 -17.65 14.22 -10.14
C PRO A 94 -17.11 14.68 -8.78
N ARG A 95 -16.11 15.55 -8.79
CA ARG A 95 -15.63 16.23 -7.58
C ARG A 95 -16.63 17.29 -7.12
N PRO A 96 -16.64 17.67 -5.83
CA PRO A 96 -17.52 18.72 -5.35
C PRO A 96 -17.17 20.08 -5.97
N GLU A 97 -18.09 21.03 -5.84
CA GLU A 97 -17.85 22.42 -6.18
C GLU A 97 -16.66 22.98 -5.37
N GLY A 98 -15.81 23.78 -6.01
CA GLY A 98 -14.56 24.29 -5.43
C GLY A 98 -13.30 23.57 -5.94
N SER A 99 -13.41 22.31 -6.38
CA SER A 99 -12.28 21.57 -6.94
C SER A 99 -11.85 22.13 -8.30
N CYS A 100 -10.55 22.37 -8.46
CA CYS A 100 -9.91 22.63 -9.76
C CYS A 100 -9.38 21.36 -10.45
N ALA A 101 -9.40 20.20 -9.77
CA ALA A 101 -8.92 18.94 -10.34
C ALA A 101 -9.85 18.40 -11.44
N LYS A 102 -9.26 18.05 -12.59
CA LYS A 102 -9.96 17.50 -13.77
C LYS A 102 -9.93 15.97 -13.77
N SER A 103 -10.51 15.33 -12.76
CA SER A 103 -10.57 13.87 -12.65
C SER A 103 -11.80 13.44 -11.85
N CYS A 104 -12.18 12.16 -11.94
CA CYS A 104 -13.21 11.61 -11.06
C CYS A 104 -12.77 11.68 -9.58
N GLY A 105 -13.75 11.92 -8.70
CA GLY A 105 -13.58 12.14 -7.27
C GLY A 105 -13.71 10.88 -6.42
N MET A 106 -14.53 9.90 -6.81
CA MET A 106 -14.73 8.68 -6.01
C MET A 106 -13.93 7.47 -6.56
N PRO A 107 -13.20 6.72 -5.71
CA PRO A 107 -12.80 7.06 -4.34
C PRO A 107 -11.63 8.05 -4.29
N SER A 108 -11.38 8.65 -3.12
CA SER A 108 -10.21 9.50 -2.90
C SER A 108 -8.91 8.67 -2.83
N GLY A 109 -8.00 8.90 -3.78
CA GLY A 109 -6.71 8.22 -3.84
C GLY A 109 -5.79 8.53 -2.66
N HIS A 110 -5.73 9.81 -2.24
CA HIS A 110 -4.92 10.23 -1.10
C HIS A 110 -5.37 9.50 0.18
N THR A 111 -6.69 9.35 0.36
CA THR A 111 -7.25 8.62 1.50
C THR A 111 -6.99 7.11 1.39
N ILE A 112 -7.10 6.50 0.21
CA ILE A 112 -6.77 5.07 0.02
C ILE A 112 -5.32 4.81 0.45
N GLU A 113 -4.38 5.61 -0.04
CA GLU A 113 -2.96 5.42 0.21
C GLU A 113 -2.61 5.64 1.68
N THR A 114 -3.05 6.74 2.30
CA THR A 114 -2.68 7.02 3.70
C THR A 114 -3.41 6.14 4.70
N ILE A 115 -4.72 5.90 4.53
CA ILE A 115 -5.48 5.00 5.41
C ILE A 115 -5.06 3.55 5.20
N GLY A 116 -4.84 3.11 3.97
CA GLY A 116 -4.34 1.76 3.69
C GLY A 116 -2.97 1.52 4.32
N SER A 117 -2.05 2.48 4.18
CA SER A 117 -0.71 2.37 4.77
C SER A 117 -0.74 2.41 6.30
N PHE A 118 -1.58 3.28 6.88
CA PHE A 118 -1.78 3.33 8.33
C PHE A 118 -2.36 2.02 8.86
N THR A 119 -3.39 1.48 8.20
CA THR A 119 -4.03 0.21 8.59
C THR A 119 -3.06 -0.97 8.48
N TRP A 120 -2.29 -1.06 7.40
CA TRP A 120 -1.32 -2.14 7.26
C TRP A 120 -0.23 -2.04 8.34
N LEU A 121 0.31 -0.84 8.59
CA LEU A 121 1.26 -0.61 9.68
C LEU A 121 0.64 -0.97 11.04
N ALA A 122 -0.61 -0.62 11.29
CA ALA A 122 -1.31 -0.96 12.53
C ALA A 122 -1.40 -2.48 12.73
N LEU A 123 -1.71 -3.25 11.67
CA LEU A 123 -1.76 -4.71 11.72
C LEU A 123 -0.37 -5.31 12.01
N GLU A 124 0.67 -4.82 11.35
CA GLU A 124 2.07 -5.22 11.58
C GLU A 124 2.51 -4.95 13.03
N VAL A 125 2.22 -3.75 13.54
CA VAL A 125 2.57 -3.32 14.91
C VAL A 125 1.74 -4.02 15.98
N TYR A 126 0.48 -4.34 15.68
CA TYR A 126 -0.36 -5.09 16.60
C TYR A 126 0.20 -6.50 16.82
N HIS A 127 0.53 -7.21 15.74
CA HIS A 127 0.93 -8.62 15.80
C HIS A 127 2.41 -8.85 16.15
N THR A 128 3.28 -7.86 15.99
CA THR A 128 4.69 -8.00 16.39
C THR A 128 4.85 -8.18 17.90
N ARG A 129 5.73 -9.10 18.29
CA ARG A 129 6.13 -9.37 19.68
C ARG A 129 7.45 -8.70 20.06
N THR A 130 8.18 -8.16 19.10
CA THR A 130 9.49 -7.54 19.33
C THR A 130 9.42 -6.09 19.81
N LEU A 131 8.29 -5.41 19.59
CA LEU A 131 8.09 -4.03 20.05
C LEU A 131 7.41 -3.98 21.43
N GLU A 132 7.98 -3.18 22.33
CA GLU A 132 7.36 -2.85 23.61
C GLU A 132 6.09 -2.00 23.43
N PRO A 133 5.11 -2.07 24.35
CA PRO A 133 3.89 -1.28 24.25
C PRO A 133 4.11 0.23 24.04
N ARG A 134 5.12 0.81 24.70
CA ARG A 134 5.47 2.24 24.55
C ARG A 134 5.95 2.55 23.13
N GLN A 135 6.75 1.67 22.53
CA GLN A 135 7.21 1.82 21.15
C GLN A 135 6.05 1.70 20.16
N LYS A 136 5.13 0.76 20.39
CA LYS A 136 3.91 0.62 19.58
C LYS A 136 3.07 1.89 19.62
N VAL A 137 2.83 2.45 20.80
CA VAL A 137 2.08 3.71 20.96
C VAL A 137 2.78 4.84 20.24
N LEU A 138 4.08 5.05 20.47
CA LEU A 138 4.85 6.11 19.81
C LEU A 138 4.78 6.01 18.28
N LEU A 139 5.04 4.81 17.74
CA LEU A 139 5.02 4.57 16.29
C LEU A 139 3.64 4.84 15.69
N MET A 140 2.58 4.34 16.33
CA MET A 140 1.21 4.55 15.85
C MET A 140 0.73 6.00 16.03
N SER A 141 1.19 6.72 17.06
CA SER A 141 0.91 8.14 17.23
C SER A 141 1.56 8.98 16.13
N VAL A 142 2.85 8.74 15.83
CA VAL A 142 3.55 9.43 14.74
C VAL A 142 2.89 9.13 13.39
N ALA A 143 2.63 7.84 13.10
CA ALA A 143 1.93 7.45 11.88
C ALA A 143 0.53 8.06 11.79
N GLY A 144 -0.19 8.12 12.91
CA GLY A 144 -1.53 8.70 12.99
C GLY A 144 -1.53 10.19 12.64
N VAL A 145 -0.61 10.95 13.23
CA VAL A 145 -0.43 12.38 12.94
C VAL A 145 -0.07 12.59 11.47
N CYS A 146 0.83 11.78 10.89
CA CYS A 146 1.25 11.96 9.51
C CYS A 146 0.18 11.55 8.48
N LEU A 147 -0.59 10.47 8.72
CA LEU A 147 -1.38 9.81 7.68
C LEU A 147 -2.89 10.08 7.76
N LEU A 148 -3.46 10.19 8.97
CA LEU A 148 -4.91 10.29 9.14
C LEU A 148 -5.50 11.64 8.68
N PRO A 149 -4.84 12.80 8.86
CA PRO A 149 -5.40 14.10 8.44
C PRO A 149 -5.48 14.29 6.92
N SER A 150 -4.90 13.40 6.12
CA SER A 150 -4.95 13.45 4.65
C SER A 150 -6.40 13.56 4.13
N GLY A 151 -7.33 12.77 4.67
CA GLY A 151 -8.74 12.82 4.28
C GLY A 151 -9.40 14.17 4.58
N TRP A 152 -9.16 14.73 5.78
CA TRP A 152 -9.62 16.07 6.14
C TRP A 152 -9.07 17.13 5.19
N SER A 153 -7.78 17.05 4.84
CA SER A 153 -7.17 18.02 3.93
C SER A 153 -7.86 18.08 2.57
N ARG A 154 -8.38 16.94 2.10
CA ARG A 154 -9.10 16.87 0.81
C ARG A 154 -10.45 17.54 0.84
N ILE A 155 -11.13 17.46 1.98
CA ILE A 155 -12.42 18.13 2.21
C ILE A 155 -12.18 19.63 2.36
N TYR A 156 -11.18 20.01 3.15
CA TYR A 156 -10.82 21.41 3.38
C TYR A 156 -10.42 22.15 2.10
N LEU A 157 -9.69 21.48 1.20
CA LEU A 157 -9.31 22.03 -0.12
C LEU A 157 -10.38 21.85 -1.20
N HIS A 158 -11.59 21.42 -0.83
CA HIS A 158 -12.72 21.19 -1.75
C HIS A 158 -12.42 20.20 -2.89
N ASP A 159 -11.42 19.34 -2.75
CA ASP A 159 -11.07 18.38 -3.80
C ASP A 159 -11.91 17.11 -3.74
N HIS A 160 -12.41 16.76 -2.56
CA HIS A 160 -13.24 15.57 -2.35
C HIS A 160 -14.38 15.84 -1.38
N SER A 161 -15.53 15.20 -1.63
CA SER A 161 -16.64 15.19 -0.68
C SER A 161 -16.37 14.20 0.47
N LEU A 162 -17.17 14.29 1.53
CA LEU A 162 -17.07 13.40 2.68
C LEU A 162 -17.25 11.92 2.27
N GLU A 163 -18.20 11.64 1.39
CA GLU A 163 -18.49 10.30 0.88
C GLU A 163 -17.31 9.74 0.07
N GLN A 164 -16.65 10.59 -0.71
CA GLN A 164 -15.47 10.20 -1.50
C GLN A 164 -14.27 9.86 -0.62
N VAL A 165 -14.10 10.58 0.49
CA VAL A 165 -13.08 10.30 1.50
C VAL A 165 -13.40 8.99 2.23
N TRP A 166 -14.62 8.79 2.71
CA TRP A 166 -15.01 7.54 3.39
C TRP A 166 -14.93 6.31 2.48
N ALA A 167 -15.34 6.44 1.21
CA ALA A 167 -15.15 5.38 0.22
C ALA A 167 -13.66 5.05 0.05
N GLY A 168 -12.79 6.07 0.02
CA GLY A 168 -11.35 5.88 -0.01
C GLY A 168 -10.80 5.18 1.25
N ALA A 169 -11.27 5.58 2.44
CA ALA A 169 -10.87 4.95 3.70
C ALA A 169 -11.28 3.48 3.77
N LEU A 170 -12.51 3.15 3.34
CA LEU A 170 -13.02 1.79 3.28
C LEU A 170 -12.21 0.92 2.31
N VAL A 171 -11.94 1.42 1.10
CA VAL A 171 -11.12 0.72 0.10
C VAL A 171 -9.70 0.53 0.61
N GLY A 172 -9.06 1.56 1.13
CA GLY A 172 -7.69 1.49 1.65
C GLY A 172 -7.56 0.49 2.80
N THR A 173 -8.50 0.51 3.76
CA THR A 173 -8.56 -0.46 4.86
C THR A 173 -8.73 -1.89 4.35
N THR A 174 -9.64 -2.10 3.41
CA THR A 174 -9.91 -3.43 2.84
C THR A 174 -8.68 -3.98 2.12
N LEU A 175 -8.02 -3.16 1.30
CA LEU A 175 -6.79 -3.53 0.61
C LEU A 175 -5.66 -3.85 1.59
N ALA A 176 -5.49 -3.05 2.65
CA ALA A 176 -4.48 -3.27 3.67
C ALA A 176 -4.68 -4.59 4.43
N VAL A 177 -5.93 -4.89 4.81
CA VAL A 177 -6.29 -6.15 5.48
C VAL A 177 -6.03 -7.33 4.56
N ALA A 178 -6.49 -7.27 3.32
CA ALA A 178 -6.25 -8.32 2.33
C ALA A 178 -4.74 -8.53 2.06
N TRP A 179 -3.99 -7.43 1.95
CA TRP A 179 -2.54 -7.44 1.75
C TRP A 179 -1.81 -8.10 2.92
N TYR A 180 -2.15 -7.71 4.15
CA TYR A 180 -1.58 -8.31 5.36
C TYR A 180 -1.82 -9.83 5.38
N PHE A 181 -3.07 -10.28 5.24
CA PHE A 181 -3.38 -11.71 5.26
C PHE A 181 -2.73 -12.48 4.10
N LEU A 182 -2.67 -11.91 2.90
CA LEU A 182 -1.94 -12.49 1.77
C LEU A 182 -0.48 -12.77 2.14
N LEU A 183 0.19 -11.81 2.78
CA LEU A 183 1.59 -11.95 3.20
C LEU A 183 1.78 -12.99 4.33
N THR A 184 0.75 -13.29 5.11
CA THR A 184 0.78 -14.37 6.12
C THR A 184 0.59 -15.77 5.54
N THR A 185 0.27 -15.92 4.26
CA THR A 185 0.10 -17.23 3.63
C THR A 185 1.44 -17.97 3.46
N ARG A 186 1.39 -19.30 3.36
CA ARG A 186 2.59 -20.10 3.04
C ARG A 186 3.19 -19.71 1.69
N VAL A 187 2.34 -19.47 0.69
CA VAL A 187 2.76 -19.11 -0.67
C VAL A 187 3.56 -17.80 -0.65
N ALA A 188 3.06 -16.75 0.01
CA ALA A 188 3.79 -15.49 0.11
C ALA A 188 5.15 -15.65 0.80
N ARG A 189 5.23 -16.45 1.88
CA ARG A 189 6.52 -16.75 2.53
C ARG A 189 7.50 -17.46 1.60
N TRP A 190 7.04 -18.42 0.80
CA TRP A 190 7.87 -19.08 -0.21
C TRP A 190 8.34 -18.12 -1.29
N LEU A 191 7.48 -17.24 -1.78
CA LEU A 191 7.84 -16.21 -2.76
C LEU A 191 8.89 -15.24 -2.21
N ILE A 192 8.76 -14.82 -0.94
CA ILE A 192 9.76 -13.98 -0.27
C ILE A 192 11.10 -14.71 -0.16
N LYS A 193 11.12 -16.00 0.20
CA LYS A 193 12.36 -16.81 0.22
C LYS A 193 13.01 -16.88 -1.16
N LEU A 194 12.22 -17.15 -2.20
CA LEU A 194 12.71 -17.20 -3.59
C LEU A 194 13.28 -15.84 -4.01
N LEU A 195 12.59 -14.75 -3.70
CA LEU A 195 13.03 -13.40 -4.00
C LEU A 195 14.37 -13.07 -3.33
N LEU A 196 14.53 -13.44 -2.05
CA LEU A 196 15.78 -13.28 -1.31
C LEU A 196 16.92 -14.15 -1.87
N ALA A 197 16.62 -15.27 -2.54
CA ALA A 197 17.62 -16.10 -3.22
C ALA A 197 18.05 -15.52 -4.58
N CYS A 198 17.15 -14.80 -5.25
CA CYS A 198 17.41 -14.22 -6.58
C CYS A 198 17.97 -12.79 -6.53
N LEU A 199 17.71 -12.04 -5.46
CA LEU A 199 18.08 -10.62 -5.33
C LEU A 199 18.90 -10.37 -4.06
N PRO A 200 19.85 -9.41 -4.07
CA PRO A 200 20.67 -9.07 -2.91
C PRO A 200 19.90 -8.20 -1.89
N LEU A 201 18.78 -8.71 -1.39
CA LEU A 201 17.91 -8.05 -0.41
C LEU A 201 18.15 -8.60 1.00
N LYS A 202 18.02 -7.74 2.01
CA LYS A 202 18.07 -8.11 3.42
C LYS A 202 16.72 -8.65 3.87
N ARG A 203 16.75 -9.77 4.60
CA ARG A 203 15.56 -10.30 5.27
C ARG A 203 15.21 -9.41 6.46
N ASN A 204 14.13 -8.64 6.35
CA ASN A 204 13.57 -7.81 7.41
C ASN A 204 12.02 -7.89 7.48
N TYR A 205 11.44 -8.95 6.91
CA TYR A 205 10.01 -9.26 6.95
C TYR A 205 9.78 -10.77 7.14
N PRO A 206 8.78 -11.21 7.94
CA PRO A 206 7.93 -10.38 8.81
C PRO A 206 8.72 -9.66 9.91
N LEU A 207 8.08 -8.71 10.61
CA LEU A 207 8.67 -7.95 11.72
C LEU A 207 9.32 -8.86 12.76
N ASP A 208 8.56 -9.86 13.19
CA ASP A 208 9.09 -10.92 14.02
C ASP A 208 9.77 -11.93 13.12
N GLN A 209 11.09 -11.97 13.12
CA GLN A 209 11.79 -13.10 12.54
C GLN A 209 11.54 -14.30 13.43
N ILE A 210 10.50 -15.06 13.11
CA ILE A 210 10.34 -16.40 13.66
C ILE A 210 11.53 -17.18 13.11
N GLU A 211 12.51 -17.46 13.96
CA GLU A 211 13.49 -18.51 13.73
C GLU A 211 12.67 -19.74 13.30
N GLU A 212 12.84 -20.19 12.05
CA GLU A 212 12.24 -21.45 11.66
C GLU A 212 12.81 -22.49 12.60
N ALA A 213 11.98 -22.96 13.54
CA ALA A 213 12.42 -23.89 14.54
C ALA A 213 13.10 -25.06 13.80
N PRO A 214 14.27 -25.56 14.25
CA PRO A 214 15.06 -26.54 13.50
C PRO A 214 14.30 -27.81 13.10
N TRP A 215 13.17 -28.08 13.75
CA TRP A 215 12.29 -29.21 13.54
C TRP A 215 11.15 -28.96 12.53
N ALA A 216 11.03 -27.74 11.96
CA ALA A 216 10.04 -27.47 10.92
C ALA A 216 10.32 -28.40 9.72
N PRO A 217 9.36 -29.25 9.31
CA PRO A 217 9.63 -30.28 8.32
C PRO A 217 10.10 -29.64 7.02
N VAL A 218 11.31 -30.03 6.59
CA VAL A 218 11.87 -29.66 5.30
C VAL A 218 10.86 -30.11 4.25
N ALA A 219 10.33 -29.16 3.46
CA ALA A 219 9.43 -29.51 2.38
C ALA A 219 10.11 -30.56 1.49
N PRO A 220 9.43 -31.69 1.21
CA PRO A 220 10.08 -32.79 0.49
C PRO A 220 10.57 -32.26 -0.85
N ARG A 221 11.87 -32.42 -1.11
CA ARG A 221 12.44 -32.22 -2.45
C ARG A 221 11.68 -33.17 -3.37
N SER A 222 10.90 -32.63 -4.31
CA SER A 222 10.34 -33.43 -5.39
C SER A 222 11.50 -33.87 -6.27
N TYR A 223 12.13 -34.99 -5.93
CA TYR A 223 13.02 -35.67 -6.85
C TYR A 223 12.14 -36.24 -7.95
N GLY A 224 12.22 -35.61 -9.13
CA GLY A 224 11.62 -36.12 -10.34
C GLY A 224 12.00 -37.58 -10.51
N SER A 225 10.98 -38.40 -10.78
CA SER A 225 11.15 -39.77 -11.25
C SER A 225 11.94 -39.75 -12.56
N ALA A 226 13.23 -40.06 -12.48
CA ALA A 226 14.04 -40.38 -13.65
C ALA A 226 14.94 -41.59 -13.33
N ALA A 227 14.42 -42.74 -13.76
CA ALA A 227 15.09 -43.97 -14.19
C ALA A 227 16.26 -44.56 -13.37
N LYS A 228 16.10 -45.83 -13.00
CA LYS A 228 17.19 -46.81 -13.09
C LYS A 228 16.71 -48.06 -13.84
N PRO A 229 17.33 -48.42 -14.98
CA PRO A 229 17.34 -49.78 -15.48
C PRO A 229 18.54 -50.54 -14.91
N GLY A 230 18.40 -51.85 -14.69
CA GLY A 230 19.54 -52.76 -14.48
C GLY A 230 19.34 -53.74 -13.34
N ALA A 231 19.15 -55.01 -13.70
CA ALA A 231 19.00 -56.17 -12.85
C ALA A 231 20.35 -56.69 -12.34
N GLU A 232 20.30 -57.42 -11.21
CA GLU A 232 21.00 -58.68 -10.86
C GLU A 232 20.99 -58.80 -9.30
N ALA A 233 20.20 -59.70 -8.71
CA ALA A 233 20.54 -61.08 -8.30
C ALA A 233 21.77 -61.12 -7.35
N SER A 234 21.79 -61.74 -6.17
CA SER A 234 21.16 -62.98 -5.69
C SER A 234 21.25 -63.12 -4.16
N GLU A 235 20.27 -63.83 -3.58
CA GLU A 235 20.36 -64.89 -2.54
C GLU A 235 21.15 -64.69 -1.23
N ALA A 236 20.45 -64.74 -0.08
CA ALA A 236 20.44 -65.86 0.91
C ALA A 236 21.35 -65.48 2.10
N GLU A 237 21.12 -65.73 3.39
CA GLU A 237 20.42 -66.73 4.21
C GLU A 237 20.23 -66.07 5.62
N ALA A 238 19.06 -66.14 6.26
CA ALA A 238 18.68 -67.10 7.31
C ALA A 238 19.17 -66.82 8.76
N SER A 239 18.17 -66.80 9.65
CA SER A 239 18.14 -67.30 11.04
C SER A 239 18.84 -66.59 12.21
N ALA A 240 17.97 -66.25 13.19
CA ALA A 240 18.08 -66.48 14.63
C ALA A 240 19.22 -65.83 15.44
N ILE A 241 18.87 -64.89 16.31
CA ILE A 241 18.58 -65.08 17.76
C ILE A 241 17.85 -63.82 18.26
#